data_AF-D2H3N5-F1
#
_entry.id   AF-D2H3N5-F1
#
_cell.length_a   1.000
_cell.length_b   1.000
_cell.length_c   1.000
_cell.angle_alpha   90.00
_cell.angle_beta   90.00
_cell.angle_gamma   90.00
#
_symmetry.space_group_name_H-M   'P 1'
#
loop_
_entity.id
_entity.type
_entity.pdbx_description
1 polymer ?
#
loop_
_entity_poly.entity_id
_entity_poly.type
_entity_poly.pdbx_seq_one_letter_code
_entity_poly.pdbx_strand_id
1 'polypeptide(L)'
;CCVPPPQLACCCGSAGCSLCCDCCPKIRQSRSTRFMYALYFILVVLLCCVMMSRTVATEMKEHIPFYEDICKGIKAGDTCEKLVGYSAVYRVCFGMACFFFIFCLLTLNINSSKGCRAHIHNGFWFFKLLLLAAMCSGAFFIPDQETFLNAWRYVGAIGGFIFIGIQLILLVEFAHKWNKNWTAGTATNKLWFAALAFVTLVMYSVAAGGLILMAVFYTQEEGCLENKILLGLNGGLCLLVSVVAILPCIQNRQPHSGLLQSGLISCYVTYLTFSALSSKPVEVALDEHGKNVTICVPDFGQDLYRDENLVTGLGTTLLFVCILYSCLTSTTRSSSDALKGRYAAPELEVARCCFCFGPDGEDTEEQQNVKEGPRVIYDEKRGTVYSYSYFHFVFFLASLYVMMTVTSWF
;
A
#
# COMPACT_ATOMS: atom_id res chain seq x y z
N CYS A 1 -16.32 -24.25 -22.21
CA CYS A 1 -15.00 -24.63 -21.65
C CYS A 1 -14.34 -23.39 -21.06
N CYS A 2 -14.37 -23.28 -19.74
CA CYS A 2 -13.72 -22.22 -18.96
C CYS A 2 -12.27 -22.61 -18.62
N VAL A 3 -11.41 -21.59 -18.38
CA VAL A 3 -10.09 -21.60 -17.68
C VAL A 3 -8.84 -22.00 -18.54
N PRO A 4 -7.65 -21.34 -18.45
CA PRO A 4 -7.25 -19.92 -18.25
C PRO A 4 -6.05 -19.47 -19.18
N PRO A 5 -5.31 -18.36 -18.89
CA PRO A 5 -5.51 -16.99 -19.38
C PRO A 5 -4.61 -16.58 -20.59
N PRO A 6 -5.08 -15.72 -21.51
CA PRO A 6 -4.25 -15.13 -22.58
C PRO A 6 -3.40 -13.93 -22.13
N GLN A 7 -3.25 -13.68 -20.82
CA GLN A 7 -2.50 -12.53 -20.29
C GLN A 7 -0.98 -12.64 -20.47
N LEU A 8 -0.44 -13.85 -20.72
CA LEU A 8 1.00 -14.07 -20.88
C LEU A 8 1.56 -13.63 -22.24
N ALA A 9 0.74 -13.53 -23.29
CA ALA A 9 1.20 -13.17 -24.63
C ALA A 9 1.46 -11.66 -24.82
N CYS A 10 1.09 -10.82 -23.84
CA CYS A 10 1.10 -9.37 -23.98
C CYS A 10 2.33 -8.68 -23.34
N CYS A 11 3.47 -9.37 -23.30
CA CYS A 11 4.68 -8.86 -22.62
C CYS A 11 5.48 -7.81 -23.42
N CYS A 12 5.13 -7.51 -24.68
CA CYS A 12 5.92 -6.64 -25.56
C CYS A 12 5.45 -5.17 -25.68
N GLY A 13 4.45 -4.73 -24.91
CA GLY A 13 4.02 -3.32 -24.89
C GLY A 13 2.52 -3.12 -25.03
N SER A 14 2.06 -1.89 -24.78
CA SER A 14 0.64 -1.49 -24.87
C SER A 14 -0.01 -1.75 -26.24
N ALA A 15 0.79 -1.88 -27.30
CA ALA A 15 0.33 -2.24 -28.64
C ALA A 15 -0.07 -3.72 -28.82
N GLY A 16 0.46 -4.63 -28.00
CA GLY A 16 0.16 -6.07 -28.11
C GLY A 16 -1.24 -6.44 -27.63
N CYS A 17 -1.76 -5.74 -26.62
CA CYS A 17 -3.06 -6.05 -26.02
C CYS A 17 -4.24 -5.52 -26.83
N SER A 18 -4.02 -4.51 -27.69
CA SER A 18 -5.08 -3.96 -28.54
C SER A 18 -5.50 -4.88 -29.68
N LEU A 19 -4.67 -5.87 -30.03
CA LEU A 19 -4.91 -6.80 -31.14
C LEU A 19 -5.73 -8.04 -30.76
N CYS A 20 -5.86 -8.37 -29.46
CA CYS A 20 -6.41 -9.67 -29.04
C CYS A 20 -7.83 -9.63 -28.42
N CYS A 21 -8.47 -8.48 -28.24
CA CYS A 21 -9.82 -8.40 -27.64
C CYS A 21 -10.67 -7.28 -28.24
N ASP A 22 -11.66 -7.64 -29.07
CA ASP A 22 -12.65 -6.73 -29.66
C ASP A 22 -13.68 -6.15 -28.66
N CYS A 23 -13.77 -6.73 -27.46
CA CYS A 23 -14.76 -6.33 -26.45
C CYS A 23 -14.22 -5.40 -25.34
N CYS A 24 -12.96 -4.94 -25.41
CA CYS A 24 -12.37 -4.12 -24.34
C CYS A 24 -12.48 -2.61 -24.60
N PRO A 25 -12.85 -1.80 -23.60
CA PRO A 25 -12.94 -0.34 -23.73
C PRO A 25 -11.58 0.30 -24.02
N LYS A 26 -11.58 1.51 -24.60
CA LYS A 26 -10.35 2.28 -24.90
C LYS A 26 -9.58 2.58 -23.61
N ILE A 27 -8.31 2.17 -23.53
CA ILE A 27 -7.46 2.36 -22.33
C ILE A 27 -6.51 3.54 -22.56
N ARG A 28 -6.41 4.46 -21.58
CA ARG A 28 -5.41 5.56 -21.59
C ARG A 28 -4.02 5.01 -21.25
N GLN A 29 -2.99 5.44 -21.98
CA GLN A 29 -1.60 4.99 -21.78
C GLN A 29 -1.12 5.27 -20.34
N SER A 30 -1.41 6.46 -19.81
CA SER A 30 -0.99 6.82 -18.45
C SER A 30 -1.55 5.86 -17.39
N ARG A 31 -2.80 5.41 -17.54
CA ARG A 31 -3.47 4.47 -16.61
C ARG A 31 -2.88 3.07 -16.72
N SER A 32 -2.68 2.59 -17.95
CA SER A 32 -2.07 1.28 -18.20
C SER A 32 -0.66 1.19 -17.62
N THR A 33 0.16 2.21 -17.84
CA THR A 33 1.56 2.24 -17.34
C THR A 33 1.61 2.13 -15.81
N ARG A 34 0.76 2.88 -15.11
CA ARG A 34 0.68 2.85 -13.64
C ARG A 34 0.20 1.50 -13.12
N PHE A 35 -0.81 0.92 -13.76
CA PHE A 35 -1.30 -0.41 -13.41
C PHE A 35 -0.22 -1.48 -13.55
N MET A 36 0.59 -1.43 -14.61
CA MET A 36 1.68 -2.40 -14.81
C MET A 36 2.77 -2.30 -13.74
N TYR A 37 3.17 -1.09 -13.33
CA TYR A 37 4.13 -0.94 -12.21
C TYR A 37 3.53 -1.39 -10.87
N ALA A 38 2.24 -1.13 -10.65
CA ALA A 38 1.53 -1.65 -9.48
C ALA A 38 1.52 -3.19 -9.47
N LEU A 39 1.29 -3.81 -10.63
CA LEU A 39 1.33 -5.26 -10.78
C LEU A 39 2.72 -5.83 -10.44
N TYR A 40 3.80 -5.18 -10.89
CA TYR A 40 5.17 -5.60 -10.54
C TYR A 40 5.43 -5.50 -9.05
N PHE A 41 5.03 -4.39 -8.44
CA PHE A 41 5.15 -4.22 -7.00
C PHE A 41 4.39 -5.33 -6.26
N ILE A 42 3.12 -5.56 -6.61
CA ILE A 42 2.27 -6.59 -5.99
C ILE A 42 2.88 -7.98 -6.13
N LEU A 43 3.40 -8.32 -7.31
CA LEU A 43 4.04 -9.61 -7.55
C LEU A 43 5.22 -9.84 -6.61
N VAL A 44 6.05 -8.82 -6.38
CA VAL A 44 7.17 -8.92 -5.43
C VAL A 44 6.68 -8.96 -3.98
N VAL A 45 5.66 -8.17 -3.60
CA VAL A 45 5.09 -8.26 -2.24
C VAL A 45 4.54 -9.66 -1.96
N LEU A 46 3.81 -10.25 -2.91
CA LEU A 46 3.31 -11.62 -2.78
C LEU A 46 4.46 -12.62 -2.64
N LEU A 47 5.55 -12.44 -3.39
CA LEU A 47 6.75 -13.25 -3.21
C LEU A 47 7.34 -13.10 -1.80
N CYS A 48 7.45 -11.88 -1.26
CA CYS A 48 7.90 -11.65 0.12
C CYS A 48 7.01 -12.33 1.15
N CYS A 49 5.68 -12.27 0.99
CA CYS A 49 4.74 -12.96 1.88
C CYS A 49 4.89 -14.48 1.80
N VAL A 50 5.11 -15.04 0.60
CA VAL A 50 5.36 -16.47 0.41
C VAL A 50 6.68 -16.88 1.09
N MET A 51 7.73 -16.06 0.99
CA MET A 51 9.02 -16.31 1.65
C MET A 51 8.93 -16.27 3.19
N MET A 52 7.95 -15.56 3.75
CA MET A 52 7.64 -15.55 5.18
C MET A 52 6.78 -16.74 5.63
N SER A 53 6.26 -17.56 4.71
CA SER A 53 5.44 -18.71 5.06
C SER A 53 6.26 -19.83 5.69
N ARG A 54 5.72 -20.44 6.75
CA ARG A 54 6.33 -21.60 7.42
C ARG A 54 6.58 -22.77 6.46
N THR A 55 5.69 -22.97 5.47
CA THR A 55 5.87 -24.02 4.46
C THR A 55 7.15 -23.83 3.66
N VAL A 56 7.45 -22.60 3.23
CA VAL A 56 8.68 -22.32 2.46
C VAL A 56 9.91 -22.47 3.34
N ALA A 57 9.82 -22.06 4.62
CA ALA A 57 10.91 -22.25 5.57
C ALA A 57 11.25 -23.73 5.80
N THR A 58 10.24 -24.60 5.95
CA THR A 58 10.42 -26.05 6.11
C THR A 58 11.05 -26.68 4.86
N GLU A 59 10.52 -26.37 3.67
CA GLU A 59 11.07 -26.87 2.41
C GLU A 59 12.50 -26.39 2.17
N MET A 60 12.82 -25.14 2.51
CA MET A 60 14.18 -24.63 2.44
C MET A 60 15.13 -25.38 3.39
N LYS A 61 14.69 -25.69 4.61
CA LYS A 61 15.49 -26.43 5.57
C LYS A 61 15.79 -27.86 5.11
N GLU A 62 14.82 -28.53 4.50
CA GLU A 62 14.97 -29.91 4.04
C GLU A 62 15.76 -30.02 2.73
N HIS A 63 15.61 -29.05 1.82
CA HIS A 63 16.19 -29.13 0.48
C HIS A 63 17.47 -28.30 0.27
N ILE A 64 17.81 -27.36 1.16
CA ILE A 64 19.01 -26.52 1.02
C ILE A 64 20.15 -27.05 1.91
N PRO A 65 21.20 -27.65 1.34
CA PRO A 65 22.26 -28.31 2.13
C PRO A 65 23.13 -27.35 2.97
N PHE A 66 23.12 -26.06 2.67
CA PHE A 66 23.87 -25.01 3.38
C PHE A 66 23.00 -24.20 4.36
N TYR A 67 21.78 -24.66 4.66
CA TYR A 67 20.87 -23.97 5.58
C TYR A 67 21.44 -23.85 7.00
N GLU A 68 22.11 -24.89 7.51
CA GLU A 68 22.75 -24.85 8.84
C GLU A 68 23.89 -23.83 8.92
N ASP A 69 24.66 -23.64 7.86
CA ASP A 69 25.75 -22.69 7.82
C ASP A 69 25.23 -21.24 7.80
N ILE A 70 24.09 -21.02 7.12
CA ILE A 70 23.36 -19.74 7.18
C ILE A 70 22.87 -19.48 8.61
N CYS A 71 22.30 -20.48 9.30
CA CYS A 71 21.87 -20.36 10.69
C CYS A 71 23.02 -20.05 11.65
N LYS A 72 24.16 -20.72 11.48
CA LYS A 72 25.37 -20.50 12.28
C LYS A 72 25.97 -19.11 12.03
N GLY A 73 25.99 -18.67 10.77
CA GLY A 73 26.47 -17.34 10.37
C GLY A 73 25.66 -16.19 10.98
N ILE A 74 24.35 -16.38 11.21
CA ILE A 74 23.46 -15.36 11.78
C ILE A 74 23.36 -15.48 13.32
N LYS A 75 24.00 -16.48 13.96
CA LYS A 75 23.90 -16.79 15.40
C LYS A 75 22.44 -16.89 15.90
N ALA A 76 21.55 -17.40 15.05
CA ALA A 76 20.10 -17.27 15.24
C ALA A 76 19.48 -18.19 16.30
N GLY A 77 20.23 -19.15 16.84
CA GLY A 77 19.72 -20.15 17.80
C GLY A 77 18.45 -20.85 17.29
N ASP A 78 17.49 -21.07 18.19
CA ASP A 78 16.22 -21.77 17.89
C ASP A 78 15.26 -20.99 16.97
N THR A 79 15.56 -19.72 16.65
CA THR A 79 14.70 -18.84 15.82
C THR A 79 15.25 -18.67 14.39
N CYS A 80 16.12 -19.58 13.95
CA CYS A 80 16.74 -19.46 12.62
C CYS A 80 15.74 -19.38 11.47
N GLU A 81 14.64 -20.15 11.53
CA GLU A 81 13.64 -20.19 10.45
C GLU A 81 13.02 -18.82 10.15
N LYS A 82 12.70 -18.02 11.19
CA LYS A 82 12.17 -16.67 11.01
C LYS A 82 13.24 -15.69 10.50
N LEU A 83 14.48 -15.79 11.01
CA LEU A 83 15.58 -14.89 10.61
C LEU A 83 16.03 -15.10 9.16
N VAL A 84 15.99 -16.34 8.66
CA VAL A 84 16.26 -16.63 7.25
C VAL A 84 15.20 -16.00 6.35
N GLY A 85 13.92 -16.13 6.72
CA GLY A 85 12.81 -15.47 6.02
C GLY A 85 12.97 -13.94 5.98
N TYR A 86 13.26 -13.32 7.13
CA TYR A 86 13.53 -11.87 7.21
C TYR A 86 14.70 -11.46 6.32
N SER A 87 15.85 -12.13 6.42
CA SER A 87 17.01 -11.82 5.58
C SER A 87 16.69 -11.89 4.08
N ALA A 88 15.89 -12.87 3.67
CA ALA A 88 15.50 -13.04 2.28
C ALA A 88 14.53 -11.95 1.80
N VAL A 89 13.57 -11.54 2.64
CA VAL A 89 12.68 -10.38 2.36
C VAL A 89 13.49 -9.09 2.21
N TYR A 90 14.45 -8.83 3.10
CA TYR A 90 15.32 -7.64 3.01
C TYR A 90 16.05 -7.55 1.65
N ARG A 91 16.58 -8.66 1.15
CA ARG A 91 17.28 -8.73 -0.15
C ARG A 91 16.34 -8.52 -1.34
N VAL A 92 15.19 -9.20 -1.34
CA VAL A 92 14.20 -9.05 -2.42
C VAL A 92 13.63 -7.63 -2.46
N CYS A 93 13.30 -7.06 -1.29
CA CYS A 93 12.86 -5.68 -1.18
C CYS A 93 13.97 -4.68 -1.55
N PHE A 94 15.24 -4.95 -1.27
CA PHE A 94 16.36 -4.15 -1.76
C PHE A 94 16.39 -4.11 -3.31
N GLY A 95 16.27 -5.27 -3.97
CA GLY A 95 16.21 -5.34 -5.44
C GLY A 95 15.05 -4.52 -6.02
N MET A 96 13.87 -4.65 -5.42
CA MET A 96 12.68 -3.85 -5.78
C MET A 96 12.89 -2.35 -5.54
N ALA A 97 13.47 -1.96 -4.41
CA ALA A 97 13.78 -0.57 -4.08
C ALA A 97 14.73 0.03 -5.10
N CYS A 98 15.83 -0.66 -5.41
CA CYS A 98 16.78 -0.23 -6.42
C CYS A 98 16.12 -0.11 -7.81
N PHE A 99 15.24 -1.04 -8.18
CA PHE A 99 14.51 -0.96 -9.45
C PHE A 99 13.70 0.36 -9.55
N PHE A 100 12.86 0.64 -8.55
CA PHE A 100 12.06 1.88 -8.56
C PHE A 100 12.93 3.13 -8.42
N PHE A 101 14.03 3.07 -7.66
CA PHE A 101 14.95 4.19 -7.53
C PHE A 101 15.67 4.51 -8.84
N ILE A 102 16.14 3.50 -9.58
CA ILE A 102 16.73 3.69 -10.91
C ILE A 102 15.71 4.32 -11.86
N PHE A 103 14.47 3.83 -11.87
CA PHE A 103 13.41 4.41 -12.70
C PHE A 103 13.04 5.83 -12.28
N CYS A 104 13.10 6.15 -10.99
CA CYS A 104 12.97 7.52 -10.49
C CYS A 104 14.04 8.44 -11.11
N LEU A 105 15.32 8.04 -11.07
CA LEU A 105 16.43 8.80 -11.64
C LEU A 105 16.32 8.92 -13.17
N LEU A 106 15.98 7.84 -13.87
CA LEU A 106 15.81 7.83 -15.33
C LEU A 106 14.68 8.77 -15.78
N THR A 107 13.64 8.93 -14.96
CA THR A 107 12.46 9.72 -15.28
C THR A 107 12.48 11.15 -14.76
N LEU A 108 13.62 11.62 -14.23
CA LEU A 108 13.78 13.01 -13.79
C LEU A 108 13.59 14.00 -14.96
N ASN A 109 12.77 15.02 -14.68
CA ASN A 109 12.46 16.15 -15.57
C ASN A 109 11.92 15.74 -16.95
N ILE A 110 11.07 14.71 -16.98
CA ILE A 110 10.31 14.33 -18.19
C ILE A 110 8.99 15.09 -18.19
N ASN A 111 8.80 15.93 -19.21
CA ASN A 111 7.60 16.76 -19.37
C ASN A 111 6.70 16.32 -20.55
N SER A 112 7.12 15.34 -21.37
CA SER A 112 6.34 14.83 -22.51
C SER A 112 6.65 13.35 -22.78
N SER A 113 5.67 12.60 -23.31
CA SER A 113 5.83 11.17 -23.64
C SER A 113 6.64 10.87 -24.91
N LYS A 114 7.10 11.90 -25.64
CA LYS A 114 7.84 11.74 -26.92
C LYS A 114 9.31 11.34 -26.77
N GLY A 115 9.92 11.62 -25.62
CA GLY A 115 11.35 11.34 -25.41
C GLY A 115 11.64 9.86 -25.26
N CYS A 116 12.86 9.43 -25.62
CA CYS A 116 13.31 8.04 -25.47
C CYS A 116 13.11 7.51 -24.03
N ARG A 117 13.47 8.31 -23.02
CA ARG A 117 13.28 7.97 -21.60
C ARG A 117 11.81 7.77 -21.22
N ALA A 118 10.91 8.55 -21.81
CA ALA A 118 9.48 8.40 -21.60
C ALA A 118 8.92 7.15 -22.31
N HIS A 119 9.48 6.78 -23.45
CA HIS A 119 9.14 5.53 -24.12
C HIS A 119 9.56 4.31 -23.31
N ILE A 120 10.76 4.36 -22.69
CA ILE A 120 11.21 3.35 -21.73
C ILE A 120 10.24 3.26 -20.55
N HIS A 121 9.81 4.39 -19.97
CA HIS A 121 8.84 4.41 -18.87
C HIS A 121 7.49 3.76 -19.23
N ASN A 122 6.95 4.05 -20.42
CA ASN A 122 5.61 3.64 -20.83
C ASN A 122 5.57 2.27 -21.58
N GLY A 123 6.73 1.67 -21.88
CA GLY A 123 6.85 0.45 -22.69
C GLY A 123 7.80 -0.61 -22.13
N PHE A 124 8.26 -1.52 -22.98
CA PHE A 124 9.27 -2.56 -22.67
C PHE A 124 9.00 -3.37 -21.38
N TRP A 125 7.76 -3.82 -21.19
CA TRP A 125 7.34 -4.53 -19.97
C TRP A 125 8.14 -5.82 -19.72
N PHE A 126 8.28 -6.70 -20.71
CA PHE A 126 9.05 -7.94 -20.55
C PHE A 126 10.47 -7.69 -20.02
N PHE A 127 11.21 -6.76 -20.63
CA PHE A 127 12.58 -6.45 -20.23
C PHE A 127 12.67 -5.82 -18.84
N LYS A 128 11.66 -5.02 -18.45
CA LYS A 128 11.57 -4.49 -17.08
C LYS A 128 11.33 -5.59 -16.06
N LEU A 129 10.46 -6.55 -16.37
CA LEU A 129 10.21 -7.68 -15.48
C LEU A 129 11.49 -8.53 -15.31
N LEU A 130 12.21 -8.77 -16.41
CA LEU A 130 13.50 -9.48 -16.37
C LEU A 130 14.55 -8.70 -15.57
N LEU A 131 14.62 -7.37 -15.74
CA LEU A 131 15.48 -6.50 -14.95
C LEU A 131 15.13 -6.56 -13.46
N LEU A 132 13.85 -6.46 -13.11
CA LEU A 132 13.38 -6.57 -11.73
C LEU A 132 13.76 -7.93 -11.11
N ALA A 133 13.50 -9.03 -11.83
CA ALA A 133 13.89 -10.36 -11.39
C ALA A 133 15.41 -10.47 -11.19
N ALA A 134 16.21 -9.97 -12.13
CA ALA A 134 17.67 -9.95 -12.03
C ALA A 134 18.16 -9.13 -10.82
N MET A 135 17.54 -8.00 -10.52
CA MET A 135 17.89 -7.18 -9.34
C MET A 135 17.51 -7.86 -8.03
N CYS A 136 16.34 -8.50 -7.96
CA CYS A 136 15.92 -9.28 -6.78
C CYS A 136 16.82 -10.50 -6.54
N SER A 137 17.16 -11.25 -7.59
CA SER A 137 18.09 -12.40 -7.49
C SER A 137 19.53 -11.94 -7.21
N GLY A 138 19.96 -10.83 -7.81
CA GLY A 138 21.30 -10.26 -7.62
C GLY A 138 21.59 -9.88 -6.16
N ALA A 139 20.57 -9.44 -5.42
CA ALA A 139 20.70 -9.07 -4.01
C ALA A 139 21.11 -10.24 -3.09
N PHE A 140 20.94 -11.49 -3.51
CA PHE A 140 21.39 -12.66 -2.74
C PHE A 140 22.90 -12.88 -2.79
N PHE A 141 23.60 -12.30 -3.76
CA PHE A 141 25.06 -12.43 -3.90
C PHE A 141 25.85 -11.39 -3.09
N ILE A 142 25.20 -10.61 -2.23
CA ILE A 142 25.86 -9.63 -1.35
C ILE A 142 26.57 -10.39 -0.20
N PRO A 143 27.93 -10.35 -0.11
CA PRO A 143 28.71 -11.20 0.78
C PRO A 143 28.72 -10.73 2.25
N ASP A 144 28.64 -9.43 2.52
CA ASP A 144 28.67 -8.86 3.87
C ASP A 144 27.25 -8.71 4.44
N GLN A 145 26.67 -9.84 4.85
CA GLN A 145 25.27 -9.94 5.24
C GLN A 145 24.92 -9.13 6.48
N GLU A 146 25.74 -9.16 7.55
CA GLU A 146 25.40 -8.49 8.80
C GLU A 146 25.40 -6.97 8.65
N THR A 147 26.45 -6.40 8.04
CA THR A 147 26.56 -4.95 7.82
C THR A 147 25.48 -4.47 6.87
N PHE A 148 25.22 -5.22 5.80
CA PHE A 148 24.16 -4.89 4.83
C PHE A 148 22.79 -4.86 5.50
N LEU A 149 22.41 -5.92 6.22
CA LEU A 149 21.09 -6.00 6.87
C LEU A 149 20.93 -4.90 7.93
N ASN A 150 21.96 -4.65 8.74
CA ASN A 150 21.88 -3.60 9.76
C ASN A 150 21.73 -2.20 9.15
N ALA A 151 22.52 -1.88 8.12
CA ALA A 151 22.40 -0.59 7.43
C ALA A 151 21.04 -0.46 6.73
N TRP A 152 20.61 -1.51 6.03
CA TRP A 152 19.37 -1.51 5.26
C TRP A 152 18.13 -1.44 6.15
N ARG A 153 18.19 -1.96 7.38
CA ARG A 153 17.15 -1.80 8.41
C ARG A 153 16.92 -0.33 8.77
N TYR A 154 17.98 0.45 9.00
CA TYR A 154 17.83 1.88 9.28
C TYR A 154 17.29 2.66 8.09
N VAL A 155 17.78 2.36 6.87
CA VAL A 155 17.25 2.95 5.63
C VAL A 155 15.77 2.60 5.46
N GLY A 156 15.40 1.35 5.73
CA GLY A 156 14.04 0.84 5.73
C GLY A 156 13.13 1.58 6.71
N ALA A 157 13.57 1.75 7.96
CA ALA A 157 12.81 2.46 8.99
C ALA A 157 12.57 3.93 8.63
N ILE A 158 13.60 4.64 8.16
CA ILE A 158 13.49 6.05 7.73
C ILE A 158 12.57 6.16 6.50
N GLY A 159 12.76 5.30 5.50
CA GLY A 159 11.92 5.26 4.30
C GLY A 159 10.46 4.93 4.62
N GLY A 160 10.23 3.98 5.52
CA GLY A 160 8.91 3.61 6.02
C GLY A 160 8.21 4.75 6.76
N PHE A 161 8.93 5.48 7.61
CA PHE A 161 8.39 6.68 8.26
C PHE A 161 7.94 7.74 7.26
N ILE A 162 8.78 8.05 6.27
CA ILE A 162 8.43 9.01 5.20
C ILE A 162 7.21 8.49 4.40
N PHE A 163 7.18 7.18 4.10
CA PHE A 163 6.07 6.57 3.38
C PHE A 163 4.75 6.65 4.15
N ILE A 164 4.73 6.36 5.46
CA ILE A 164 3.54 6.48 6.30
C ILE A 164 2.97 7.91 6.24
N GLY A 165 3.84 8.93 6.25
CA GLY A 165 3.43 10.33 6.11
C GLY A 165 2.79 10.63 4.76
N ILE A 166 3.40 10.18 3.66
CA ILE A 166 2.83 10.33 2.30
C ILE A 166 1.51 9.55 2.20
N GLN A 167 1.47 8.32 2.70
CA GLN A 167 0.30 7.45 2.70
C GLN A 167 -0.87 8.09 3.45
N LEU A 168 -0.61 8.74 4.59
CA LEU A 168 -1.63 9.47 5.34
C LEU A 168 -2.24 10.63 4.52
N ILE A 169 -1.40 11.43 3.85
CA ILE A 169 -1.87 12.54 2.99
C ILE A 169 -2.77 12.00 1.87
N LEU A 170 -2.33 10.94 1.20
CA LEU A 170 -3.10 10.30 0.12
C LEU A 170 -4.42 9.70 0.62
N LEU A 171 -4.43 9.14 1.83
CA LEU A 171 -5.64 8.60 2.47
C LEU A 171 -6.64 9.70 2.84
N VAL A 172 -6.16 10.86 3.30
CA VAL A 172 -7.02 12.02 3.60
C VAL A 172 -7.66 12.57 2.32
N GLU A 173 -6.88 12.74 1.25
CA GLU A 173 -7.41 13.15 -0.07
C GLU A 173 -8.47 12.19 -0.60
N PHE A 174 -8.22 10.88 -0.47
CA PHE A 174 -9.21 9.86 -0.80
C PHE A 174 -10.50 10.07 -0.02
N ALA A 175 -10.39 10.20 1.30
CA ALA A 175 -11.54 10.32 2.17
C ALA A 175 -12.38 11.55 1.78
N HIS A 176 -11.72 12.66 1.43
CA HIS A 176 -12.39 13.87 0.91
C HIS A 176 -13.10 13.61 -0.42
N LYS A 177 -12.42 13.00 -1.39
CA LYS A 177 -13.02 12.70 -2.70
C LYS A 177 -14.17 11.71 -2.58
N TRP A 178 -14.03 10.68 -1.76
CA TRP A 178 -15.08 9.71 -1.47
C TRP A 178 -16.30 10.41 -0.86
N ASN A 179 -16.10 11.19 0.21
CA ASN A 179 -17.20 11.91 0.85
C ASN A 179 -17.90 12.83 -0.15
N LYS A 180 -17.15 13.67 -0.89
CA LYS A 180 -17.72 14.58 -1.89
C LYS A 180 -18.56 13.85 -2.94
N ASN A 181 -18.04 12.75 -3.48
CA ASN A 181 -18.74 11.97 -4.52
C ASN A 181 -20.04 11.36 -4.00
N TRP A 182 -20.02 10.79 -2.79
CA TRP A 182 -21.21 10.15 -2.22
C TRP A 182 -22.25 11.18 -1.75
N THR A 183 -21.81 12.30 -1.18
CA THR A 183 -22.68 13.43 -0.84
C THR A 183 -23.31 14.05 -2.09
N ALA A 184 -22.60 14.14 -3.23
CA ALA A 184 -23.22 14.57 -4.48
C ALA A 184 -24.31 13.58 -4.94
N GLY A 185 -24.10 12.28 -4.73
CA GLY A 185 -25.10 11.23 -4.99
C GLY A 185 -26.39 11.41 -4.19
N THR A 186 -26.36 11.99 -2.99
CA THR A 186 -27.56 12.19 -2.16
C THR A 186 -28.55 13.17 -2.76
N ALA A 187 -28.09 14.08 -3.64
CA ALA A 187 -28.98 14.97 -4.39
C ALA A 187 -29.90 14.20 -5.35
N THR A 188 -29.46 13.02 -5.83
CA THR A 188 -30.19 12.19 -6.79
C THR A 188 -30.98 11.06 -6.12
N ASN A 189 -30.39 10.42 -5.10
CA ASN A 189 -31.00 9.26 -4.45
C ASN A 189 -30.68 9.26 -2.94
N LYS A 190 -31.72 9.19 -2.11
CA LYS A 190 -31.61 9.11 -0.64
C LYS A 190 -30.86 7.86 -0.15
N LEU A 191 -30.77 6.80 -0.96
CA LEU A 191 -29.99 5.60 -0.65
C LEU A 191 -28.50 5.89 -0.44
N TRP A 192 -27.94 6.90 -1.13
CA TRP A 192 -26.54 7.32 -0.93
C TRP A 192 -26.30 7.86 0.48
N PHE A 193 -27.30 8.49 1.09
CA PHE A 193 -27.20 8.98 2.46
C PHE A 193 -27.19 7.82 3.45
N ALA A 194 -28.06 6.82 3.25
CA ALA A 194 -28.07 5.61 4.05
C ALA A 194 -26.75 4.84 3.93
N ALA A 195 -26.20 4.72 2.71
CA ALA A 195 -24.90 4.11 2.47
C ALA A 195 -23.76 4.86 3.18
N LEU A 196 -23.75 6.20 3.10
CA LEU A 196 -22.76 7.05 3.76
C LEU A 196 -22.80 6.87 5.29
N ALA A 197 -24.00 6.88 5.87
CA ALA A 197 -24.20 6.67 7.31
C ALA A 197 -23.75 5.26 7.73
N PHE A 198 -24.12 4.23 6.96
CA PHE A 198 -23.74 2.85 7.22
C PHE A 198 -22.21 2.66 7.20
N VAL A 199 -21.54 3.13 6.15
CA VAL A 199 -20.07 3.02 6.06
C VAL A 199 -19.41 3.78 7.20
N THR A 200 -19.88 4.98 7.51
CA THR A 200 -19.34 5.77 8.64
C THR A 200 -19.49 5.00 9.96
N LEU A 201 -20.65 4.39 10.22
CA LEU A 201 -20.90 3.58 11.41
C LEU A 201 -19.98 2.37 11.49
N VAL A 202 -19.77 1.67 10.38
CA VAL A 202 -18.85 0.53 10.30
C VAL A 202 -17.41 0.97 10.62
N MET A 203 -16.96 2.08 10.06
CA MET A 203 -15.60 2.59 10.33
C MET A 203 -15.40 2.91 11.81
N TYR A 204 -16.33 3.63 12.43
CA TYR A 204 -16.24 3.90 13.88
C TYR A 204 -16.35 2.64 14.73
N SER A 205 -17.18 1.67 14.33
CA SER A 205 -17.27 0.37 15.00
C SER A 205 -15.95 -0.40 14.94
N VAL A 206 -15.27 -0.42 13.78
CA VAL A 206 -13.95 -1.05 13.60
C VAL A 206 -12.90 -0.33 14.42
N ALA A 207 -12.86 1.00 14.38
CA ALA A 207 -11.89 1.79 15.14
C ALA A 207 -12.06 1.59 16.66
N ALA A 208 -13.30 1.67 17.17
CA ALA A 208 -13.60 1.46 18.59
C ALA A 208 -13.37 0.01 19.02
N GLY A 209 -13.82 -0.97 18.22
CA GLY A 209 -13.57 -2.39 18.47
C GLY A 209 -12.08 -2.71 18.53
N GLY A 210 -11.28 -2.17 17.60
CA GLY A 210 -9.83 -2.33 17.60
C GLY A 210 -9.17 -1.72 18.85
N LEU A 211 -9.60 -0.53 19.29
CA LEU A 211 -9.11 0.08 20.53
C LEU A 211 -9.47 -0.75 21.77
N ILE A 212 -10.70 -1.29 21.84
CA ILE A 212 -11.14 -2.14 22.94
C ILE A 212 -10.35 -3.44 22.97
N LEU A 213 -10.16 -4.10 21.82
CA LEU A 213 -9.36 -5.32 21.74
C LEU A 213 -7.92 -5.06 22.17
N MET A 214 -7.30 -3.95 21.73
CA MET A 214 -5.96 -3.58 22.19
C MET A 214 -5.93 -3.27 23.69
N ALA A 215 -6.95 -2.63 24.26
CA ALA A 215 -7.03 -2.40 25.70
C ALA A 215 -7.07 -3.73 26.46
N VAL A 216 -7.88 -4.69 26.02
CA VAL A 216 -8.05 -5.98 26.71
C VAL A 216 -6.79 -6.85 26.59
N PHE A 217 -6.16 -6.90 25.42
CA PHE A 217 -5.10 -7.85 25.15
C PHE A 217 -3.67 -7.32 25.36
N TYR A 218 -3.45 -6.01 25.22
CA TYR A 218 -2.12 -5.40 25.32
C TYR A 218 -1.94 -4.55 26.58
N THR A 219 -2.93 -4.50 27.48
CA THR A 219 -2.81 -3.83 28.78
C THR A 219 -3.25 -4.75 29.91
N GLN A 220 -2.62 -4.61 31.07
CA GLN A 220 -2.97 -5.30 32.33
C GLN A 220 -3.13 -4.26 33.44
N GLU A 221 -3.82 -4.60 34.54
CA GLU A 221 -4.03 -3.66 35.66
C GLU A 221 -2.68 -3.20 36.23
N GLU A 222 -1.77 -4.15 36.47
CA GLU A 222 -0.40 -3.90 36.90
C GLU A 222 0.55 -3.85 35.68
N GLY A 223 1.38 -2.81 35.58
CA GLY A 223 2.33 -2.65 34.47
C GLY A 223 1.76 -2.06 33.17
N CYS A 224 2.48 -2.25 32.06
CA CYS A 224 2.13 -1.82 30.70
C CYS A 224 1.81 -0.32 30.54
N LEU A 225 2.46 0.56 31.30
CA LEU A 225 2.15 2.00 31.30
C LEU A 225 2.29 2.63 29.91
N GLU A 226 3.34 2.28 29.16
CA GLU A 226 3.57 2.80 27.81
C GLU A 226 2.41 2.44 26.86
N ASN A 227 1.94 1.19 26.91
CA ASN A 227 0.83 0.73 26.08
C ASN A 227 -0.46 1.48 26.44
N LYS A 228 -0.72 1.69 27.73
CA LYS A 228 -1.87 2.48 28.23
C LYS A 228 -1.80 3.93 27.75
N ILE A 229 -0.63 4.58 27.85
CA ILE A 229 -0.43 5.97 27.39
C ILE A 229 -0.64 6.06 25.88
N LEU A 230 -0.05 5.16 25.10
CA LEU A 230 -0.16 5.17 23.64
C LEU A 230 -1.62 4.99 23.20
N LEU A 231 -2.33 4.04 23.81
CA LEU A 231 -3.72 3.77 23.50
C LEU A 231 -4.65 4.92 23.89
N GLY A 232 -4.44 5.50 25.09
CA GLY A 232 -5.20 6.65 25.57
C GLY A 232 -4.99 7.90 24.72
N LEU A 233 -3.72 8.18 24.33
CA LEU A 233 -3.39 9.32 23.49
C LEU A 233 -3.99 9.18 22.08
N ASN A 234 -3.76 8.05 21.40
CA ASN A 234 -4.26 7.85 20.05
C ASN A 234 -5.79 7.78 20.01
N GLY A 235 -6.41 7.09 20.98
CA GLY A 235 -7.87 7.07 21.12
C GLY A 235 -8.46 8.47 21.36
N GLY A 236 -7.84 9.26 22.24
CA GLY A 236 -8.23 10.64 22.51
C GLY A 236 -8.08 11.56 21.28
N LEU A 237 -6.99 11.43 20.53
CA LEU A 237 -6.78 12.19 19.29
C LEU A 237 -7.79 11.81 18.20
N CYS A 238 -8.14 10.53 18.05
CA CYS A 238 -9.21 10.10 17.14
C CYS A 238 -10.55 10.77 17.50
N LEU A 239 -10.93 10.76 18.78
CA LEU A 239 -12.16 11.43 19.24
C LEU A 239 -12.12 12.94 18.98
N LEU A 240 -10.99 13.60 19.25
CA LEU A 240 -10.81 15.03 19.01
C LEU A 240 -11.01 15.36 17.53
N VAL A 241 -10.38 14.61 16.61
CA VAL A 241 -10.51 14.81 15.17
C VAL A 241 -11.96 14.60 14.71
N SER A 242 -12.67 13.61 15.26
CA SER A 242 -14.09 13.39 14.99
C SER A 242 -14.97 14.57 15.41
N VAL A 243 -14.72 15.14 16.59
CA VAL A 243 -15.44 16.32 17.09
C VAL A 243 -15.15 17.56 16.24
N VAL A 244 -13.88 17.77 15.87
CA VAL A 244 -13.49 18.90 15.01
C VAL A 244 -14.13 18.78 13.63
N ALA A 245 -14.25 17.57 13.06
CA ALA A 245 -14.84 17.34 11.74
C ALA A 245 -16.34 17.71 11.64
N ILE A 246 -17.08 17.68 12.77
CA ILE A 246 -18.50 18.04 12.84
C ILE A 246 -18.76 19.48 13.30
N LEU A 247 -17.71 20.21 13.68
CA LEU A 247 -17.87 21.54 14.26
C LEU A 247 -18.43 22.52 13.20
N PRO A 248 -19.52 23.27 13.48
CA PRO A 248 -20.13 24.17 12.50
C PRO A 248 -19.16 25.20 11.92
N CYS A 249 -18.22 25.68 12.74
CA CYS A 249 -17.17 26.61 12.31
C CYS A 249 -16.31 26.08 11.16
N ILE A 250 -15.99 24.78 11.20
CA ILE A 250 -15.18 24.11 10.17
C ILE A 250 -16.02 23.81 8.93
N GLN A 251 -17.24 23.28 9.12
CA GLN A 251 -18.14 22.97 8.01
C GLN A 251 -18.54 24.20 7.19
N ASN A 252 -18.66 25.38 7.83
CA ASN A 252 -18.93 26.63 7.13
C ASN A 252 -17.79 27.05 6.18
N ARG A 253 -16.55 26.66 6.46
CA ARG A 253 -15.38 26.94 5.58
C ARG A 253 -15.09 25.81 4.60
N GLN A 254 -15.35 24.57 5.02
CA GLN A 254 -15.11 23.35 4.25
C GLN A 254 -16.39 22.50 4.27
N PRO A 255 -17.38 22.77 3.39
CA PRO A 255 -18.70 22.10 3.43
C PRO A 255 -18.63 20.60 3.13
N HIS A 256 -17.50 20.12 2.61
CA HIS A 256 -17.25 18.70 2.35
C HIS A 256 -16.53 18.00 3.51
N SER A 257 -16.27 18.69 4.63
CA SER A 257 -15.80 18.06 5.87
C SER A 257 -16.91 17.17 6.45
N GLY A 258 -16.59 15.93 6.81
CA GLY A 258 -17.60 14.98 7.31
C GLY A 258 -17.04 13.82 8.13
N LEU A 259 -17.95 13.14 8.84
CA LEU A 259 -17.63 12.01 9.74
C LEU A 259 -16.97 10.82 9.03
N LEU A 260 -17.22 10.63 7.73
CA LEU A 260 -16.59 9.56 6.95
C LEU A 260 -15.06 9.73 6.92
N GLN A 261 -14.59 10.97 6.79
CA GLN A 261 -13.15 11.26 6.71
C GLN A 261 -12.47 10.97 8.04
N SER A 262 -13.00 11.54 9.13
CA SER A 262 -12.45 11.28 10.47
C SER A 262 -12.56 9.81 10.88
N GLY A 263 -13.63 9.10 10.46
CA GLY A 263 -13.77 7.66 10.68
C GLY A 263 -12.71 6.83 9.97
N LEU A 264 -12.43 7.11 8.69
CA LEU A 264 -11.36 6.42 7.94
C LEU A 264 -9.98 6.66 8.54
N ILE A 265 -9.68 7.90 8.92
CA ILE A 265 -8.40 8.23 9.57
C ILE A 265 -8.31 7.57 10.95
N SER A 266 -9.41 7.49 11.70
CA SER A 266 -9.43 6.79 12.98
C SER A 266 -9.12 5.30 12.83
N CYS A 267 -9.70 4.62 11.83
CA CYS A 267 -9.33 3.23 11.53
C CYS A 267 -7.84 3.08 11.21
N TYR A 268 -7.27 4.02 10.44
CA TYR A 268 -5.86 3.98 10.09
C TYR A 268 -4.95 4.20 11.31
N VAL A 269 -5.29 5.14 12.18
CA VAL A 269 -4.57 5.36 13.46
C VAL A 269 -4.69 4.13 14.36
N THR A 270 -5.87 3.50 14.46
CA THR A 270 -6.05 2.25 15.20
C THR A 270 -5.16 1.13 14.63
N TYR A 271 -5.06 1.00 13.30
CA TYR A 271 -4.16 0.05 12.65
C TYR A 271 -2.68 0.33 12.96
N LEU A 272 -2.23 1.59 12.87
CA LEU A 272 -0.85 1.95 13.20
C LEU A 272 -0.53 1.72 14.68
N THR A 273 -1.50 1.98 15.57
CA THR A 273 -1.38 1.70 17.00
C THR A 273 -1.22 0.20 17.25
N PHE A 274 -2.03 -0.63 16.59
CA PHE A 274 -1.92 -2.08 16.67
C PHE A 274 -0.56 -2.57 16.17
N SER A 275 -0.13 -2.11 15.00
CA SER A 275 1.18 -2.44 14.41
C SER A 275 2.35 -2.10 15.35
N ALA A 276 2.30 -0.93 16.00
CA ALA A 276 3.31 -0.50 16.97
C ALA A 276 3.32 -1.38 18.23
N LEU A 277 2.15 -1.71 18.77
CA LEU A 277 2.03 -2.57 19.96
C LEU A 277 2.49 -4.01 19.66
N SER A 278 2.13 -4.57 18.51
CA SER A 278 2.54 -5.91 18.11
C SER A 278 4.04 -6.05 17.80
N SER A 279 4.71 -4.94 17.47
CA SER A 279 6.16 -4.94 17.17
C SER A 279 7.03 -4.69 18.41
N LYS A 280 6.41 -4.40 19.58
CA LYS A 280 7.14 -4.16 20.83
C LYS A 280 7.74 -5.48 21.36
N PRO A 281 9.00 -5.51 21.81
CA PRO A 281 9.58 -6.71 22.41
C PRO A 281 8.83 -7.10 23.69
N VAL A 282 8.77 -8.41 23.96
CA VAL A 282 8.05 -8.97 25.10
C VAL A 282 8.68 -8.50 26.41
N GLU A 283 7.86 -7.98 27.31
CA GLU A 283 8.27 -7.65 28.68
C GLU A 283 8.02 -8.85 29.59
N VAL A 284 9.00 -9.18 30.43
CA VAL A 284 8.92 -10.27 31.41
C VAL A 284 8.85 -9.65 32.81
N ALA A 285 7.79 -9.94 33.53
CA ALA A 285 7.63 -9.57 34.93
C ALA A 285 7.63 -10.82 35.82
N LEU A 286 7.95 -10.64 37.09
CA LEU A 286 7.84 -11.70 38.10
C LEU A 286 6.42 -11.71 38.65
N ASP A 287 5.76 -12.86 38.58
CA ASP A 287 4.48 -13.09 39.26
C ASP A 287 4.67 -13.14 40.80
N GLU A 288 3.59 -13.08 41.58
CA GLU A 288 3.60 -13.20 43.06
C GLU A 288 4.35 -14.46 43.55
N HIS A 289 4.45 -15.49 42.72
CA HIS A 289 5.15 -16.75 42.99
C HIS A 289 6.64 -16.76 42.55
N GLY A 290 7.18 -15.62 42.12
CA GLY A 290 8.57 -15.50 41.64
C GLY A 290 8.83 -16.16 40.28
N LYS A 291 7.77 -16.39 39.49
CA LYS A 291 7.87 -16.99 38.15
C LYS A 291 7.92 -15.89 37.09
N ASN A 292 8.83 -16.02 36.13
CA ASN A 292 8.89 -15.15 34.95
C ASN A 292 7.65 -15.36 34.08
N VAL A 293 6.77 -14.36 34.02
CA VAL A 293 5.57 -14.32 33.18
C VAL A 293 5.70 -13.19 32.15
N THR A 294 5.26 -13.44 30.93
CA THR A 294 5.24 -12.43 29.86
C THR A 294 4.02 -11.53 30.06
N ILE A 295 4.24 -10.24 30.16
CA ILE A 295 3.18 -9.23 30.34
C ILE A 295 3.03 -8.39 29.07
N CYS A 296 1.89 -7.71 28.95
CA CYS A 296 1.61 -6.74 27.87
C CYS A 296 1.56 -7.34 26.45
N VAL A 297 1.39 -8.65 26.33
CA VAL A 297 1.24 -9.40 25.09
C VAL A 297 -0.02 -10.24 25.20
N PRO A 298 -0.79 -10.41 24.12
CA PRO A 298 -1.93 -11.33 24.13
C PRO A 298 -1.50 -12.77 24.45
N ASP A 299 -2.03 -13.33 25.54
CA ASP A 299 -1.94 -14.77 25.81
C ASP A 299 -3.07 -15.49 25.06
N PHE A 300 -2.83 -15.75 23.78
CA PHE A 300 -3.69 -16.64 23.02
C PHE A 300 -3.19 -18.07 23.25
N GLY A 301 -3.96 -18.88 23.98
CA GLY A 301 -3.64 -20.29 24.24
C GLY A 301 -3.18 -21.04 22.98
N GLN A 302 -2.39 -22.10 23.17
CA GLN A 302 -1.58 -22.78 22.13
C GLN A 302 -2.30 -23.13 20.80
N ASP A 303 -3.62 -23.27 20.76
CA ASP A 303 -4.39 -23.56 19.53
C ASP A 303 -4.57 -22.35 18.58
N LEU A 304 -4.41 -21.12 19.05
CA LEU A 304 -4.54 -19.90 18.24
C LEU A 304 -3.19 -19.29 17.83
N TYR A 305 -2.07 -19.97 18.08
CA TYR A 305 -0.73 -19.58 17.58
C TYR A 305 -0.59 -19.71 16.04
N ARG A 306 -1.69 -20.08 15.37
CA ARG A 306 -1.87 -20.12 13.91
C ARG A 306 -2.12 -18.74 13.29
N ASP A 307 -2.21 -17.68 14.10
CA ASP A 307 -2.68 -16.34 13.72
C ASP A 307 -1.60 -15.22 13.67
N GLU A 308 -0.29 -15.52 13.75
CA GLU A 308 0.78 -14.56 13.36
C GLU A 308 0.61 -14.07 11.90
N ASN A 309 -0.09 -14.86 11.08
CA ASN A 309 -0.47 -14.54 9.71
C ASN A 309 -1.61 -13.51 9.61
N LEU A 310 -2.38 -13.28 10.67
CA LEU A 310 -3.51 -12.34 10.66
C LEU A 310 -3.02 -10.89 10.70
N VAL A 311 -2.03 -10.58 11.54
CA VAL A 311 -1.46 -9.22 11.66
C VAL A 311 -0.71 -8.83 10.39
N THR A 312 0.17 -9.72 9.95
CA THR A 312 0.89 -9.58 8.68
C THR A 312 -0.10 -9.54 7.52
N GLY A 313 -1.14 -10.38 7.53
CA GLY A 313 -2.18 -10.43 6.51
C GLY A 313 -3.05 -9.18 6.45
N LEU A 314 -3.49 -8.63 7.58
CA LEU A 314 -4.27 -7.39 7.67
C LEU A 314 -3.44 -6.18 7.26
N GLY A 315 -2.18 -6.10 7.72
CA GLY A 315 -1.25 -5.04 7.31
C GLY A 315 -0.92 -5.07 5.83
N THR A 316 -0.67 -6.27 5.28
CA THR A 316 -0.41 -6.45 3.85
C THR A 316 -1.68 -6.19 3.03
N THR A 317 -2.86 -6.58 3.51
CA THR A 317 -4.15 -6.29 2.82
C THR A 317 -4.44 -4.80 2.80
N LEU A 318 -4.25 -4.10 3.92
CA LEU A 318 -4.40 -2.65 4.00
C LEU A 318 -3.39 -1.93 3.12
N LEU A 319 -2.13 -2.38 3.11
CA LEU A 319 -1.11 -1.93 2.17
C LEU A 319 -1.54 -2.18 0.71
N PHE A 320 -2.03 -3.36 0.37
CA PHE A 320 -2.52 -3.67 -0.98
C PHE A 320 -3.66 -2.74 -1.38
N VAL A 321 -4.64 -2.52 -0.52
CA VAL A 321 -5.76 -1.60 -0.77
C VAL A 321 -5.26 -0.17 -0.93
N CYS A 322 -4.37 0.31 -0.06
CA CYS A 322 -3.79 1.65 -0.15
C CYS A 322 -2.92 1.83 -1.39
N ILE A 323 -2.09 0.85 -1.77
CA ILE A 323 -1.24 0.92 -2.95
C ILE A 323 -2.08 0.80 -4.21
N LEU A 324 -2.99 -0.15 -4.30
CA LEU A 324 -3.94 -0.24 -5.42
C LEU A 324 -4.73 1.06 -5.55
N TYR A 325 -5.27 1.57 -4.45
CA TYR A 325 -5.98 2.83 -4.43
C TYR A 325 -5.08 4.01 -4.85
N SER A 326 -3.84 4.08 -4.36
CA SER A 326 -2.87 5.11 -4.73
C SER A 326 -2.47 5.00 -6.20
N CYS A 327 -2.33 3.80 -6.74
CA CYS A 327 -2.07 3.57 -8.16
C CYS A 327 -3.26 3.95 -9.04
N LEU A 328 -4.48 3.68 -8.55
CA LEU A 328 -5.73 3.98 -9.24
C LEU A 328 -6.11 5.47 -9.13
N THR A 329 -5.69 6.15 -8.05
CA THR A 329 -6.18 7.49 -7.70
C THR A 329 -5.08 8.57 -7.57
N SER A 330 -3.93 8.27 -6.95
CA SER A 330 -2.84 9.23 -6.60
C SER A 330 -1.99 9.75 -7.77
N THR A 331 -2.43 9.59 -9.01
CA THR A 331 -1.74 10.17 -10.19
C THR A 331 -2.74 10.72 -11.19
N THR A 332 -3.89 11.17 -10.67
CA THR A 332 -4.63 12.26 -11.31
C THR A 332 -3.98 13.57 -10.90
N ARG A 333 -3.95 14.57 -11.80
CA ARG A 333 -3.32 15.89 -11.64
C ARG A 333 -3.52 16.52 -10.25
N SER A 334 -4.66 16.24 -9.60
CA SER A 334 -5.03 16.71 -8.25
C SER A 334 -4.03 16.35 -7.14
N SER A 335 -3.48 15.13 -7.08
CA SER A 335 -2.55 14.74 -5.99
C SER A 335 -1.15 15.32 -6.18
N SER A 336 -0.72 15.57 -7.43
CA SER A 336 0.53 16.30 -7.70
C SER A 336 0.40 17.79 -7.43
N ASP A 337 -0.79 18.37 -7.63
CA ASP A 337 -1.05 19.79 -7.38
C ASP A 337 -1.25 20.05 -5.87
N ALA A 338 -1.92 19.15 -5.14
CA ALA A 338 -2.07 19.22 -3.68
C ALA A 338 -0.73 19.15 -2.93
N LEU A 339 0.18 18.25 -3.31
CA LEU A 339 1.50 18.15 -2.70
C LEU A 339 2.46 19.31 -3.09
N LYS A 340 2.16 20.02 -4.19
CA LYS A 340 2.83 21.26 -4.60
C LYS A 340 2.18 22.52 -3.99
N GLY A 341 1.17 22.36 -3.11
CA GLY A 341 0.46 23.48 -2.49
C GLY A 341 -0.42 24.29 -3.45
N ARG A 342 -0.73 23.76 -4.63
CA ARG A 342 -1.60 24.40 -5.62
C ARG A 342 -2.97 23.73 -5.55
N TYR A 343 -3.91 24.31 -4.83
CA TYR A 343 -5.31 23.88 -4.87
C TYR A 343 -5.93 24.30 -6.21
N ALA A 344 -5.80 23.46 -7.25
CA ALA A 344 -6.59 23.61 -8.46
C ALA A 344 -8.00 23.06 -8.19
N ALA A 345 -9.04 23.82 -8.56
CA ALA A 345 -10.42 23.38 -8.46
C ALA A 345 -10.63 22.10 -9.28
N PRO A 346 -11.12 21.00 -8.69
CA PRO A 346 -11.37 19.78 -9.44
C PRO A 346 -12.62 19.97 -10.30
N GLU A 347 -12.51 19.66 -11.60
CA GLU A 347 -13.65 19.50 -12.50
C GLU A 347 -14.66 18.50 -11.91
N LEU A 348 -15.93 18.79 -12.13
CA LEU A 348 -17.08 18.10 -11.55
C LEU A 348 -17.26 16.70 -12.16
N GLU A 349 -16.42 15.73 -11.78
CA GLU A 349 -16.66 14.33 -12.14
C GLU A 349 -17.82 13.77 -11.31
N VAL A 350 -19.02 13.78 -11.90
CA VAL A 350 -20.22 13.11 -11.38
C VAL A 350 -19.97 11.60 -11.35
N ALA A 351 -20.30 10.94 -10.24
CA ALA A 351 -20.19 9.49 -10.10
C ALA A 351 -21.11 8.78 -11.13
N ARG A 352 -20.53 8.11 -12.12
CA ARG A 352 -21.25 7.16 -12.99
C ARG A 352 -21.27 5.79 -12.32
N CYS A 353 -22.44 5.17 -12.26
CA CYS A 353 -22.64 3.82 -11.74
C CYS A 353 -21.84 2.80 -12.58
N CYS A 354 -21.10 1.89 -11.93
CA CYS A 354 -20.29 0.86 -12.59
C CYS A 354 -21.10 -0.16 -13.42
N PHE A 355 -22.44 -0.09 -13.35
CA PHE A 355 -23.36 -1.04 -13.98
C PHE A 355 -24.39 -0.41 -14.93
N CYS A 356 -24.37 0.91 -15.13
CA CYS A 356 -25.34 1.58 -16.02
C CYS A 356 -24.63 2.02 -17.31
N PHE A 357 -24.86 1.26 -18.40
CA PHE A 357 -24.51 1.65 -19.76
C PHE A 357 -25.53 2.69 -20.26
N GLY A 358 -25.17 3.97 -20.23
CA GLY A 358 -25.89 5.05 -20.90
C GLY A 358 -25.03 5.68 -22.00
N PRO A 359 -25.62 6.29 -23.04
CA PRO A 359 -24.88 6.82 -24.19
C PRO A 359 -23.96 7.96 -23.76
N ASP A 360 -22.72 7.94 -24.22
CA ASP A 360 -21.70 8.91 -23.91
C ASP A 360 -22.13 10.32 -24.32
N GLY A 361 -22.21 11.23 -23.33
CA GLY A 361 -22.28 12.67 -23.57
C GLY A 361 -20.95 13.15 -24.17
N GLU A 362 -21.06 13.80 -25.32
CA GLU A 362 -19.99 14.32 -26.15
C GLU A 362 -19.21 15.45 -25.45
N ASP A 363 -17.94 15.21 -25.11
CA ASP A 363 -16.97 16.27 -24.96
C ASP A 363 -16.51 16.68 -26.38
N THR A 364 -16.84 17.91 -26.74
CA THR A 364 -16.65 18.49 -28.08
C THR A 364 -15.17 18.84 -28.32
N GLU A 365 -14.37 17.92 -28.84
CA GLU A 365 -13.15 18.25 -29.59
C GLU A 365 -13.07 17.40 -30.87
N GLU A 366 -13.36 18.09 -31.99
CA GLU A 366 -13.05 17.76 -33.39
C GLU A 366 -13.36 16.32 -33.87
N GLN A 367 -14.57 16.15 -34.41
CA GLN A 367 -14.85 15.15 -35.45
C GLN A 367 -13.92 15.38 -36.65
N GLN A 368 -12.84 14.60 -36.73
CA GLN A 368 -12.18 14.31 -37.99
C GLN A 368 -12.12 12.79 -38.20
N ASN A 369 -13.02 12.33 -39.07
CA ASN A 369 -13.01 11.11 -39.87
C ASN A 369 -12.67 9.78 -39.17
N VAL A 370 -13.69 8.91 -39.18
CA VAL A 370 -13.63 7.46 -38.99
C VAL A 370 -12.47 6.86 -39.80
N LYS A 371 -11.36 6.61 -39.12
CA LYS A 371 -10.37 5.58 -39.45
C LYS A 371 -10.09 4.84 -38.15
N GLU A 372 -10.02 3.52 -38.22
CA GLU A 372 -9.63 2.65 -37.11
C GLU A 372 -8.37 3.19 -36.42
N GLY A 373 -8.57 3.95 -35.34
CA GLY A 373 -7.50 4.46 -34.52
C GLY A 373 -7.06 3.39 -33.51
N PRO A 374 -5.79 3.38 -33.07
CA PRO A 374 -5.34 2.46 -32.04
C PRO A 374 -6.21 2.58 -30.78
N ARG A 375 -6.62 1.44 -30.20
CA ARG A 375 -7.46 1.35 -28.98
C ARG A 375 -6.82 1.96 -27.72
N VAL A 376 -5.59 2.46 -27.82
CA VAL A 376 -4.83 3.14 -26.77
C VAL A 376 -4.86 4.65 -27.00
N ILE A 377 -5.39 5.38 -26.01
CA ILE A 377 -5.41 6.85 -26.04
C ILE A 377 -4.07 7.36 -25.47
N TYR A 378 -3.30 8.05 -26.31
CA TYR A 378 -2.01 8.65 -25.96
C TYR A 378 -2.21 10.04 -25.33
N ASP A 379 -2.59 10.06 -24.05
CA ASP A 379 -2.97 11.26 -23.29
C ASP A 379 -1.79 12.16 -22.86
N GLU A 380 -0.54 11.70 -23.04
CA GLU A 380 0.65 12.40 -22.54
C GLU A 380 1.55 13.02 -23.63
N LYS A 381 1.03 13.12 -24.87
CA LYS A 381 1.79 13.65 -26.03
C LYS A 381 2.18 15.13 -25.89
N ARG A 382 1.30 15.95 -25.33
CA ARG A 382 1.49 17.40 -25.15
C ARG A 382 2.11 17.75 -23.79
N GLY A 383 1.86 16.93 -22.77
CA GLY A 383 2.41 17.08 -21.43
C GLY A 383 2.13 15.84 -20.58
N THR A 384 2.98 15.52 -19.60
CA THR A 384 2.76 14.41 -18.67
C THR A 384 1.61 14.71 -17.70
N VAL A 385 0.72 13.74 -17.46
CA VAL A 385 -0.45 13.91 -16.57
C VAL A 385 -0.04 13.87 -15.08
N TYR A 386 1.11 13.26 -14.79
CA TYR A 386 1.71 13.15 -13.47
C TYR A 386 3.23 13.20 -13.57
N SER A 387 3.91 13.50 -12.47
CA SER A 387 5.37 13.42 -12.43
C SER A 387 5.82 11.95 -12.34
N TYR A 388 6.50 11.48 -13.38
CA TYR A 388 7.01 10.10 -13.45
C TYR A 388 8.05 9.81 -12.34
N SER A 389 8.94 10.76 -12.07
CA SER A 389 9.96 10.60 -11.02
C SER A 389 9.34 10.51 -9.63
N TYR A 390 8.36 11.37 -9.33
CA TYR A 390 7.64 11.32 -8.05
C TYR A 390 6.89 9.99 -7.89
N PHE A 391 6.24 9.51 -8.94
CA PHE A 391 5.56 8.21 -8.95
C PHE A 391 6.50 7.06 -8.56
N HIS A 392 7.68 6.99 -9.19
CA HIS A 392 8.67 5.96 -8.86
C HIS A 392 9.29 6.15 -7.47
N PHE A 393 9.45 7.39 -7.02
CA PHE A 393 9.94 7.67 -5.66
C PHE A 393 8.97 7.18 -4.58
N VAL A 394 7.65 7.34 -4.79
CA VAL A 394 6.64 6.79 -3.87
C VAL A 394 6.71 5.26 -3.83
N PHE A 395 6.89 4.59 -4.97
CA PHE A 395 7.07 3.13 -5.00
C PHE A 395 8.38 2.66 -4.36
N PHE A 396 9.46 3.43 -4.51
CA PHE A 396 10.70 3.20 -3.79
C PHE A 396 10.47 3.25 -2.27
N LEU A 397 9.82 4.30 -1.76
CA LEU A 397 9.49 4.39 -0.34
C LEU A 397 8.51 3.29 0.11
N ALA A 398 7.54 2.93 -0.72
CA ALA A 398 6.62 1.82 -0.47
C ALA A 398 7.37 0.49 -0.32
N SER A 399 8.40 0.25 -1.13
CA SER A 399 9.20 -0.98 -1.06
C SER A 399 9.96 -1.10 0.27
N LEU A 400 10.45 0.04 0.79
CA LEU A 400 11.09 0.11 2.11
C LEU A 400 10.07 -0.12 3.23
N TYR A 401 8.87 0.45 3.13
CA TYR A 401 7.80 0.21 4.10
C TYR A 401 7.34 -1.25 4.12
N VAL A 402 7.17 -1.87 2.94
CA VAL A 402 6.83 -3.30 2.83
C VAL A 402 7.86 -4.16 3.51
N MET A 403 9.14 -3.89 3.25
CA MET A 403 10.24 -4.62 3.88
C MET A 403 10.09 -4.63 5.39
N MET A 404 9.99 -3.45 6.01
CA MET A 404 9.87 -3.32 7.47
C MET A 404 8.59 -3.96 7.99
N THR A 405 7.46 -3.80 7.29
CA THR A 405 6.17 -4.32 7.75
C THR A 405 6.10 -5.84 7.70
N VAL A 406 6.59 -6.44 6.62
CA VAL A 406 6.59 -7.90 6.42
C VAL A 406 7.56 -8.59 7.38
N THR A 407 8.64 -7.91 7.78
CA THR A 407 9.57 -8.40 8.81
C THR A 407 9.22 -7.96 10.23
N SER A 408 7.99 -7.50 10.47
CA SER A 408 7.51 -7.09 11.80
C SER A 408 8.42 -6.05 12.49
N TRP A 409 9.05 -5.18 11.70
CA TRP A 409 10.00 -4.16 12.13
C TRP A 409 11.25 -4.69 12.86
N PHE A 410 11.55 -5.99 12.69
CA PHE A 410 12.82 -6.61 13.07
C PHE A 410 13.94 -6.12 12.15
#